data_AF-A0A369JHB6-F1
#
_entry.id   AF-A0A369JHB6-F1
#
_cell.length_a   1.000
_cell.length_b   1.000
_cell.length_c   1.000
_cell.angle_alpha   90.00
_cell.angle_beta   90.00
_cell.angle_gamma   90.00
#
_symmetry.space_group_name_H-M   'P 1'
#
loop_
_entity.id
_entity.type
_entity.pdbx_description
1 polymer ?
#
loop_
_entity_poly.entity_id
_entity_poly.type
_entity_poly.pdbx_seq_one_letter_code
_entity_poly.pdbx_strand_id
1 'polypeptide(L)'
;MSEHIRTFLASVDRGYYLPNSKVYLDVSCPQNSKFWLNPALIDRTLIKAHVSTLIAFHTTQIMATRIASSPLDAGPSIVASKFRFDPSLINTDSTRWNKSWEKALRSLVSDPPKRVLDLFGDSLLRIIPQKLNVQSLRTIRGIKDKLHECQSMTINLYNDLNKGGHFRTAWMLLDDKERKKHIQHGLQEACECSRWKQDARALCPEITLTKISKDEGRAFFTWINEYLKGLKDALPETYFVPNEWWERVITSRGTSLVLTESMAKFMTLLRNEFIAIFACHVGMSLLKDFAQGSPGMNSAVDIMNSDPLFSSFVGVALESTRSKPIIRCENCTKSPDMIEGNPKFKICSVCKSRLDFVIHYCSHACQKEDWPNHRKHCGEQKISKKLKGTINDPYWIQPLMPDYARTLNVPRSENGISLDDLGFATMEPSHPYSPALQRQVSLLNANKQVDYFLFDANDRPICIFIPDTFARMSFRHMRSVALSPEPMYGVAGLGEHLLKRMSNHPRLSRHLILEQLTKEFGDDTTANIVMVEESLLDTLNPESANSLADSSFVERTGKSVTTMMAKTIDGRKA
;
A
#
# COMPACT_ATOMS: atom_id res chain seq x y z
N MET A 1 -39.95 -4.76 6.87
CA MET A 1 -38.94 -5.82 7.17
C MET A 1 -39.46 -7.09 6.53
N SER A 2 -38.81 -7.59 5.47
CA SER A 2 -39.39 -8.67 4.66
C SER A 2 -39.39 -10.00 5.41
N GLU A 3 -40.39 -10.84 5.12
CA GLU A 3 -40.62 -12.19 5.68
C GLU A 3 -39.33 -13.03 5.71
N HIS A 4 -38.47 -12.86 4.70
CA HIS A 4 -37.19 -13.59 4.57
C HIS A 4 -36.18 -13.28 5.68
N ILE A 5 -36.15 -12.03 6.18
CA ILE A 5 -35.24 -11.63 7.27
C ILE A 5 -35.76 -12.17 8.62
N ARG A 6 -37.08 -12.27 8.79
CA ARG A 6 -37.67 -12.93 9.97
C ARG A 6 -37.40 -14.43 9.98
N THR A 7 -37.48 -15.11 8.84
CA THR A 7 -37.22 -16.56 8.75
C THR A 7 -35.75 -16.88 9.03
N PHE A 8 -34.82 -16.05 8.54
CA PHE A 8 -33.39 -16.22 8.82
C PHE A 8 -33.08 -16.04 10.31
N LEU A 9 -33.59 -14.97 10.95
CA LEU A 9 -33.38 -14.72 12.38
C LEU A 9 -34.11 -15.75 13.27
N ALA A 10 -35.30 -16.22 12.86
CA ALA A 10 -36.03 -17.27 13.58
C ALA A 10 -35.39 -18.66 13.48
N SER A 11 -34.60 -18.92 12.42
CA SER A 11 -33.85 -20.18 12.26
C SER A 11 -32.60 -20.25 13.13
N VAL A 12 -32.05 -19.11 13.52
CA VAL A 12 -30.91 -19.00 14.45
C VAL A 12 -31.37 -19.17 15.91
N ASP A 13 -32.60 -18.76 16.24
CA ASP A 13 -33.16 -18.85 17.60
C ASP A 13 -33.85 -20.17 17.94
N ARG A 14 -34.21 -21.00 16.95
CA ARG A 14 -34.88 -22.28 17.19
C ARG A 14 -34.04 -23.43 16.67
N GLY A 15 -33.22 -23.98 17.55
CA GLY A 15 -32.49 -25.24 17.31
C GLY A 15 -33.44 -26.38 16.98
N TYR A 16 -33.62 -26.66 15.70
CA TYR A 16 -34.29 -27.86 15.22
C TYR A 16 -33.24 -28.86 14.76
N TYR A 17 -33.17 -29.97 15.50
CA TYR A 17 -32.41 -31.16 15.19
C TYR A 17 -33.02 -31.88 13.97
N LEU A 18 -32.19 -32.20 12.98
CA LEU A 18 -32.43 -33.30 12.04
C LEU A 18 -31.38 -34.38 12.28
N PRO A 19 -31.77 -35.67 12.39
CA PRO A 19 -30.84 -36.75 12.70
C PRO A 19 -30.10 -37.20 11.44
N ASN A 20 -28.81 -37.53 11.61
CA ASN A 20 -27.87 -38.15 10.66
C ASN A 20 -26.92 -37.24 9.90
N SER A 21 -26.08 -36.52 10.64
CA SER A 21 -24.66 -36.39 10.29
C SER A 21 -23.88 -36.04 11.56
N LYS A 22 -23.02 -36.97 12.01
CA LYS A 22 -22.15 -36.76 13.17
C LYS A 22 -21.11 -35.68 12.82
N VAL A 23 -21.28 -34.49 13.37
CA VAL A 23 -20.19 -33.56 13.68
C VAL A 23 -20.35 -33.21 15.15
N TYR A 24 -19.41 -33.68 15.97
CA TYR A 24 -19.31 -33.28 17.37
C TYR A 24 -18.78 -31.85 17.43
N LEU A 25 -19.58 -30.94 17.95
CA LEU A 25 -19.13 -29.69 18.58
C LEU A 25 -19.84 -29.63 19.93
N ASP A 26 -19.14 -30.14 20.94
CA ASP A 26 -19.50 -29.91 22.34
C ASP A 26 -18.99 -28.52 22.73
N VAL A 27 -19.91 -27.61 23.04
CA VAL A 27 -19.58 -26.29 23.59
C VAL A 27 -20.42 -26.09 24.84
N SER A 28 -19.85 -26.46 25.98
CA SER A 28 -20.21 -25.84 27.24
C SER A 28 -18.98 -25.71 28.14
N CYS A 29 -18.34 -24.53 28.11
CA CYS A 29 -17.60 -24.03 29.27
C CYS A 29 -17.50 -22.49 29.24
N PRO A 30 -17.85 -21.79 30.34
CA PRO A 30 -17.66 -20.36 30.48
C PRO A 30 -16.31 -20.09 31.15
N GLN A 31 -15.36 -19.45 30.45
CA GLN A 31 -14.38 -18.48 30.99
C GLN A 31 -13.31 -18.14 29.93
N ASN A 32 -13.13 -16.83 29.69
CA ASN A 32 -11.93 -16.14 29.19
C ASN A 32 -10.96 -16.92 28.27
N SER A 33 -11.38 -17.27 27.06
CA SER A 33 -10.46 -17.61 25.98
C SER A 33 -10.66 -16.68 24.79
N LYS A 34 -9.62 -15.90 24.47
CA LYS A 34 -9.51 -15.19 23.20
C LYS A 34 -9.39 -16.25 22.10
N PHE A 35 -10.45 -16.43 21.31
CA PHE A 35 -10.34 -17.20 20.07
C PHE A 35 -9.50 -16.41 19.07
N TRP A 36 -8.29 -16.90 18.82
CA TRP A 36 -7.51 -16.50 17.65
C TRP A 36 -8.03 -17.30 16.45
N LEU A 37 -8.68 -16.62 15.51
CA LEU A 37 -8.87 -17.17 14.18
C LEU A 37 -7.48 -17.27 13.52
N ASN A 38 -7.05 -18.50 13.22
CA ASN A 38 -5.81 -18.77 12.52
C ASN A 38 -5.93 -18.23 11.07
N PRO A 39 -5.13 -17.23 10.66
CA PRO A 39 -5.19 -16.65 9.30
C PRO A 39 -4.77 -17.60 8.18
N ALA A 40 -4.23 -18.77 8.52
CA ALA A 40 -3.56 -19.67 7.60
C ALA A 40 -4.48 -20.77 7.01
N LEU A 41 -5.71 -20.89 7.51
CA LEU A 41 -6.68 -21.92 7.11
C LEU A 41 -7.74 -21.42 6.12
N ILE A 42 -7.36 -20.57 5.16
CA ILE A 42 -8.35 -19.96 4.27
C ILE A 42 -8.36 -20.62 2.89
N ASP A 43 -9.15 -21.69 2.79
CA ASP A 43 -9.69 -22.16 1.51
C ASP A 43 -10.27 -20.96 0.73
N ARG A 44 -10.11 -20.93 -0.61
CA ARG A 44 -10.81 -19.96 -1.46
C ARG A 44 -12.30 -19.92 -1.15
N THR A 45 -12.89 -21.06 -0.77
CA THR A 45 -14.29 -21.13 -0.33
C THR A 45 -14.52 -20.39 0.99
N LEU A 46 -13.56 -20.44 1.92
CA LEU A 46 -13.64 -19.76 3.22
C LEU A 46 -13.30 -18.26 3.11
N ILE A 47 -12.35 -17.85 2.24
CA ILE A 47 -12.15 -16.43 1.85
C ILE A 47 -13.44 -15.94 1.21
N LYS A 48 -13.98 -16.68 0.23
CA LYS A 48 -15.22 -16.28 -0.45
C LYS A 48 -16.37 -16.21 0.52
N ALA A 49 -16.52 -17.14 1.45
CA ALA A 49 -17.59 -17.14 2.45
C ALA A 49 -17.41 -15.99 3.46
N HIS A 50 -16.21 -15.80 4.01
CA HIS A 50 -15.90 -14.74 4.96
C HIS A 50 -16.04 -13.37 4.30
N VAL A 51 -15.47 -13.19 3.11
CA VAL A 51 -15.57 -11.96 2.33
C VAL A 51 -17.02 -11.73 1.88
N SER A 52 -17.77 -12.75 1.46
CA SER A 52 -19.20 -12.59 1.15
C SER A 52 -20.01 -12.20 2.37
N THR A 53 -19.66 -12.73 3.56
CA THR A 53 -20.30 -12.38 4.83
C THR A 53 -19.97 -10.96 5.24
N LEU A 54 -18.71 -10.54 5.12
CA LEU A 54 -18.28 -9.16 5.33
C LEU A 54 -18.98 -8.22 4.35
N ILE A 55 -19.02 -8.56 3.06
CA ILE A 55 -19.72 -7.78 2.04
C ILE A 55 -21.20 -7.69 2.39
N ALA A 56 -21.86 -8.79 2.74
CA ALA A 56 -23.27 -8.80 3.12
C ALA A 56 -23.52 -7.95 4.38
N PHE A 57 -22.67 -8.08 5.40
CA PHE A 57 -22.74 -7.31 6.64
C PHE A 57 -22.60 -5.81 6.37
N HIS A 58 -21.53 -5.40 5.69
CA HIS A 58 -21.28 -4.00 5.35
C HIS A 58 -22.32 -3.45 4.38
N THR A 59 -22.74 -4.22 3.37
CA THR A 59 -23.81 -3.81 2.43
C THR A 59 -25.13 -3.61 3.16
N THR A 60 -25.47 -4.48 4.11
CA THR A 60 -26.69 -4.34 4.91
C THR A 60 -26.63 -3.09 5.79
N GLN A 61 -25.49 -2.82 6.44
CA GLN A 61 -25.32 -1.58 7.21
C GLN A 61 -25.38 -0.34 6.31
N ILE A 62 -24.79 -0.38 5.12
CA ILE A 62 -24.86 0.70 4.13
C ILE A 62 -26.29 0.92 3.63
N MET A 63 -27.03 -0.15 3.32
CA MET A 63 -28.44 -0.03 2.92
C MET A 63 -29.30 0.54 4.05
N ALA A 64 -29.09 0.10 5.29
CA ALA A 64 -29.73 0.69 6.46
C ALA A 64 -29.39 2.18 6.59
N THR A 65 -28.14 2.56 6.31
CA THR A 65 -27.69 3.95 6.27
C THR A 65 -28.41 4.76 5.20
N ARG A 66 -28.56 4.21 4.00
CA ARG A 66 -29.25 4.82 2.86
C ARG A 66 -30.74 5.06 3.15
N ILE A 67 -31.37 4.14 3.86
CA ILE A 67 -32.79 4.23 4.23
C ILE A 67 -32.98 5.20 5.41
N ALA A 68 -32.07 5.18 6.39
CA ALA A 68 -32.15 6.04 7.58
C ALA A 68 -31.77 7.51 7.29
N SER A 69 -31.03 7.77 6.21
CA SER A 69 -30.71 9.13 5.76
C SER A 69 -31.90 9.70 4.98
N SER A 70 -32.86 10.27 5.70
CA SER A 70 -33.79 11.23 5.09
C SER A 70 -32.94 12.36 4.47
N PRO A 71 -32.92 12.51 3.13
CA PRO A 71 -32.13 13.56 2.50
C PRO A 71 -32.58 14.90 3.08
N LEU A 72 -31.62 15.74 3.47
CA LEU A 72 -31.90 17.14 3.74
C LEU A 72 -32.32 17.75 2.41
N ASP A 73 -33.64 17.87 2.18
CA ASP A 73 -34.32 18.43 1.01
C ASP A 73 -33.71 18.00 -0.34
N ALA A 74 -34.40 17.11 -1.09
CA ALA A 74 -33.90 16.50 -2.34
C ALA A 74 -33.82 17.48 -3.54
N GLY A 75 -33.62 18.77 -3.26
CA GLY A 75 -33.40 19.81 -4.26
C GLY A 75 -32.18 19.54 -5.13
N PRO A 76 -32.08 20.25 -6.27
CA PRO A 76 -30.94 20.12 -7.16
C PRO A 76 -29.64 20.52 -6.45
N SER A 77 -28.53 19.88 -6.82
CA SER A 77 -27.20 20.21 -6.27
C SER A 77 -26.89 21.70 -6.47
N ILE A 78 -26.57 22.37 -5.37
CA ILE A 78 -26.25 23.80 -5.31
C ILE A 78 -24.97 24.07 -6.11
N VAL A 79 -23.98 23.19 -5.93
CA VAL A 79 -22.68 23.30 -6.60
C VAL A 79 -22.83 23.04 -8.09
N ALA A 80 -23.56 21.98 -8.47
CA ALA A 80 -23.81 21.67 -9.89
C ALA A 80 -24.52 22.82 -10.60
N SER A 81 -25.53 23.41 -9.95
CA SER A 81 -26.25 24.58 -10.45
C SER A 81 -25.32 25.80 -10.61
N LYS A 82 -24.50 26.09 -9.59
CA LYS A 82 -23.54 27.20 -9.60
C LYS A 82 -22.51 27.08 -10.73
N PHE A 83 -22.00 25.89 -10.96
CA PHE A 83 -20.95 25.62 -11.96
C PHE A 83 -21.48 25.11 -13.29
N ARG A 84 -22.80 25.05 -13.46
CA ARG A 84 -23.51 24.67 -14.70
C ARG A 84 -23.08 23.31 -15.25
N PHE A 85 -23.03 22.29 -14.40
CA PHE A 85 -22.85 20.91 -14.86
C PHE A 85 -24.03 20.03 -14.43
N ASP A 86 -24.26 18.95 -15.16
CA ASP A 86 -25.36 18.04 -14.91
C ASP A 86 -24.98 17.02 -13.80
N PRO A 87 -25.65 17.04 -12.64
CA PRO A 87 -25.39 16.10 -11.55
C PRO A 87 -25.78 14.65 -11.88
N SER A 88 -26.68 14.42 -12.85
CA SER A 88 -27.15 13.09 -13.23
C SER A 88 -26.10 12.26 -13.97
N LEU A 89 -25.08 12.92 -14.54
CA LEU A 89 -23.96 12.28 -15.20
C LEU A 89 -23.18 11.31 -14.30
N ILE A 90 -23.35 11.39 -12.97
CA ILE A 90 -22.77 10.43 -12.03
C ILE A 90 -23.11 8.97 -12.40
N ASN A 91 -24.30 8.74 -12.97
CA ASN A 91 -24.83 7.42 -13.32
C ASN A 91 -24.58 7.02 -14.78
N THR A 92 -24.50 7.99 -15.70
CA THR A 92 -24.42 7.75 -17.14
C THR A 92 -23.03 7.96 -17.73
N ASP A 93 -22.25 8.91 -17.20
CA ASP A 93 -20.88 9.22 -17.61
C ASP A 93 -20.08 9.74 -16.41
N SER A 94 -19.70 8.81 -15.54
CA SER A 94 -18.98 9.10 -14.30
C SER A 94 -17.65 9.82 -14.53
N THR A 95 -17.02 9.59 -15.69
CA THR A 95 -15.75 10.24 -16.06
C THR A 95 -15.97 11.72 -16.35
N ARG A 96 -17.00 12.08 -17.15
CA ARG A 96 -17.35 13.48 -17.42
C ARG A 96 -17.87 14.18 -16.18
N TRP A 97 -18.67 13.49 -15.35
CA TRP A 97 -19.11 13.99 -14.05
C TRP A 97 -17.91 14.34 -13.17
N ASN A 98 -16.93 13.43 -13.03
CA ASN A 98 -15.75 13.67 -12.20
C ASN A 98 -14.89 14.82 -12.73
N LYS A 99 -14.70 14.93 -14.05
CA LYS A 99 -13.99 16.06 -14.67
C LYS A 99 -14.64 17.40 -14.34
N SER A 100 -15.97 17.46 -14.35
CA SER A 100 -16.75 18.66 -14.01
C SER A 100 -16.58 19.04 -12.54
N TRP A 101 -16.64 18.05 -11.64
CA TRP A 101 -16.35 18.24 -10.22
C TRP A 101 -14.94 18.72 -9.94
N GLU A 102 -13.92 18.16 -10.59
CA GLU A 102 -12.55 18.63 -10.40
C GLU A 102 -12.35 20.07 -10.87
N LYS A 103 -13.07 20.50 -11.92
CA LYS A 103 -13.08 21.90 -12.34
C LYS A 103 -13.73 22.79 -11.28
N ALA A 104 -14.89 22.39 -10.75
CA ALA A 104 -15.60 23.13 -9.70
C ALA A 104 -14.74 23.25 -8.42
N LEU A 105 -14.12 22.16 -7.96
CA LEU A 105 -13.24 22.15 -6.80
C LEU A 105 -12.03 23.07 -6.98
N ARG A 106 -11.40 23.10 -8.16
CA ARG A 106 -10.30 24.04 -8.45
C ARG A 106 -10.75 25.49 -8.31
N SER A 107 -11.94 25.83 -8.82
CA SER A 107 -12.51 27.17 -8.67
C SER A 107 -12.80 27.51 -7.21
N LEU A 108 -13.42 26.59 -6.45
CA LEU A 108 -13.73 26.79 -5.03
C LEU A 108 -12.47 26.97 -4.17
N VAL A 109 -11.40 26.24 -4.47
CA VAL A 109 -10.11 26.35 -3.75
C VAL A 109 -9.40 27.66 -4.06
N SER A 110 -9.56 28.19 -5.28
CA SER A 110 -8.93 29.43 -5.72
C SER A 110 -9.69 30.68 -5.26
N ASP A 111 -10.98 30.53 -4.98
CA ASP A 111 -11.86 31.59 -4.50
C ASP A 111 -11.60 31.94 -3.02
N PRO A 112 -11.95 33.16 -2.56
CA PRO A 112 -11.88 33.52 -1.14
C PRO A 112 -12.66 32.51 -0.28
N PRO A 113 -12.11 32.01 0.85
CA PRO A 113 -12.74 30.94 1.63
C PRO A 113 -14.18 31.23 2.06
N LYS A 114 -14.51 32.51 2.30
CA LYS A 114 -15.87 32.97 2.62
C LYS A 114 -16.91 32.57 1.56
N ARG A 115 -16.53 32.49 0.27
CA ARG A 115 -17.47 32.11 -0.81
C ARG A 115 -18.06 30.71 -0.63
N VAL A 116 -17.36 29.79 0.03
CA VAL A 116 -17.90 28.45 0.35
C VAL A 116 -19.03 28.59 1.36
N LEU A 117 -18.86 29.41 2.39
CA LEU A 117 -19.89 29.69 3.38
C LEU A 117 -21.09 30.42 2.75
N ASP A 118 -20.82 31.41 1.88
CA ASP A 118 -21.87 32.14 1.17
C ASP A 118 -22.67 31.21 0.23
N LEU A 119 -21.99 30.26 -0.44
CA LEU A 119 -22.63 29.29 -1.34
C LEU A 119 -23.63 28.39 -0.61
N PHE A 120 -23.31 27.99 0.62
CA PHE A 120 -24.16 27.10 1.42
C PHE A 120 -25.03 27.84 2.45
N GLY A 121 -24.86 29.16 2.59
CA GLY A 121 -25.46 29.96 3.66
C GLY A 121 -26.97 29.83 3.72
N ASP A 122 -27.65 30.04 2.60
CA ASP A 122 -29.11 29.98 2.53
C ASP A 122 -29.65 28.58 2.87
N SER A 123 -29.00 27.53 2.38
CA SER A 123 -29.38 26.15 2.67
C SER A 123 -29.12 25.79 4.13
N LEU A 124 -28.01 26.28 4.70
CA LEU A 124 -27.68 26.08 6.11
C LEU A 124 -28.64 26.83 7.03
N LEU A 125 -29.07 28.04 6.68
CA LEU A 125 -30.06 28.81 7.45
C LEU A 125 -31.43 28.13 7.50
N ARG A 126 -31.80 27.36 6.47
CA ARG A 126 -33.02 26.52 6.48
C ARG A 126 -32.90 25.33 7.43
N ILE A 127 -31.70 24.75 7.55
CA ILE A 127 -31.45 23.54 8.37
C ILE A 127 -31.15 23.89 9.83
N ILE A 128 -30.43 24.99 10.04
CA ILE A 128 -29.98 25.51 11.34
C ILE A 128 -30.68 26.86 11.53
N PRO A 129 -31.90 26.87 12.11
CA PRO A 129 -32.59 28.11 12.41
C PRO A 129 -31.74 28.98 13.34
N GLN A 130 -31.95 30.29 13.29
CA GLN A 130 -31.20 31.28 14.06
C GLN A 130 -31.13 30.98 15.57
N LYS A 131 -32.13 30.29 16.10
CA LYS A 131 -32.11 29.69 17.43
C LYS A 131 -31.97 28.17 17.29
N LEU A 132 -30.84 27.62 17.76
CA LEU A 132 -30.64 26.18 17.88
C LEU A 132 -31.81 25.58 18.66
N ASN A 133 -32.67 24.85 17.97
CA ASN A 133 -33.77 24.14 18.60
C ASN A 133 -33.37 22.68 18.87
N VAL A 134 -34.21 21.96 19.61
CA VAL A 134 -34.01 20.54 19.94
C VAL A 134 -33.82 19.69 18.67
N GLN A 135 -34.47 20.06 17.57
CA GLN A 135 -34.36 19.34 16.30
C GLN A 135 -32.97 19.51 15.66
N SER A 136 -32.40 20.71 15.63
CA SER A 136 -31.05 20.93 15.10
C SER A 136 -29.98 20.20 15.91
N LEU A 137 -30.11 20.21 17.24
CA LEU A 137 -29.22 19.44 18.13
C LEU A 137 -29.34 17.93 17.88
N ARG A 138 -30.56 17.43 17.67
CA ARG A 138 -30.82 16.03 17.29
C ARG A 138 -30.20 15.70 15.93
N THR A 139 -30.30 16.58 14.94
CA THR A 139 -29.67 16.41 13.62
C THR A 139 -28.15 16.35 13.75
N ILE A 140 -27.53 17.32 14.44
CA ILE A 140 -26.07 17.35 14.67
C ILE A 140 -25.60 16.07 15.36
N ARG A 141 -26.31 15.62 16.40
CA ARG A 141 -26.01 14.37 17.09
C ARG A 141 -26.09 13.18 16.15
N GLY A 142 -27.17 13.07 15.37
CA GLY A 142 -27.33 11.99 14.40
C GLY A 142 -26.23 11.95 13.33
N ILE A 143 -25.72 13.11 12.88
CA ILE A 143 -24.57 13.15 11.96
C ILE A 143 -23.31 12.65 12.66
N LYS A 144 -23.08 13.10 13.90
CA LYS A 144 -21.91 12.67 14.67
C LYS A 144 -21.92 11.15 14.91
N ASP A 145 -23.06 10.59 15.30
CA ASP A 145 -23.21 9.15 15.53
C ASP A 145 -22.97 8.36 14.24
N LYS A 146 -23.52 8.83 13.12
CA LYS A 146 -23.31 8.24 11.79
C LYS A 146 -21.85 8.31 11.34
N LEU A 147 -21.18 9.43 11.57
CA LEU A 147 -19.76 9.60 11.29
C LEU A 147 -18.92 8.61 12.10
N HIS A 148 -19.17 8.49 13.41
CA HIS A 148 -18.48 7.53 14.26
C HIS A 148 -18.68 6.08 13.79
N GLU A 149 -19.90 5.72 13.38
CA GLU A 149 -20.20 4.41 12.80
C GLU A 149 -19.41 4.17 11.50
N CYS A 150 -19.39 5.13 10.57
CA CYS A 150 -18.63 5.02 9.32
C CYS A 150 -17.11 4.94 9.57
N GLN A 151 -16.59 5.68 10.55
CA GLN A 151 -15.18 5.61 10.95
C GLN A 151 -14.84 4.23 11.52
N SER A 152 -15.67 3.72 12.43
CA SER A 152 -15.52 2.38 13.01
C SER A 152 -15.56 1.29 11.93
N MET A 153 -16.51 1.39 10.98
CA MET A 153 -16.61 0.49 9.84
C MET A 153 -15.35 0.55 8.97
N THR A 154 -14.81 1.74 8.73
CA THR A 154 -13.57 1.93 7.96
C THR A 154 -12.39 1.26 8.64
N ILE A 155 -12.19 1.47 9.95
CA ILE A 155 -11.11 0.82 10.71
C ILE A 155 -11.21 -0.70 10.58
N ASN A 156 -12.40 -1.26 10.81
CA ASN A 156 -12.62 -2.71 10.76
C ASN A 156 -12.33 -3.27 9.36
N LEU A 157 -12.90 -2.64 8.33
CA LEU A 157 -12.69 -3.03 6.93
C LEU A 157 -11.22 -3.02 6.55
N TYR A 158 -10.48 -1.96 6.86
CA TYR A 158 -9.05 -1.90 6.50
C TYR A 158 -8.18 -2.77 7.39
N ASN A 159 -8.56 -3.01 8.65
CA ASN A 159 -7.89 -4.02 9.46
C ASN A 159 -8.07 -5.41 8.81
N ASP A 160 -9.28 -5.73 8.33
CA ASP A 160 -9.56 -6.99 7.64
C ASP A 160 -8.81 -7.09 6.31
N LEU A 161 -8.79 -6.03 5.49
CA LEU A 161 -8.00 -5.98 4.25
C LEU A 161 -6.49 -6.08 4.52
N ASN A 162 -6.02 -5.58 5.66
CA ASN A 162 -4.62 -5.66 6.08
C ASN A 162 -4.26 -6.99 6.77
N LYS A 163 -5.23 -7.85 7.13
CA LYS A 163 -4.92 -9.20 7.64
C LYS A 163 -4.13 -9.94 6.56
N GLY A 164 -2.96 -10.48 6.94
CA GLY A 164 -2.02 -11.10 5.99
C GLY A 164 -1.18 -10.11 5.15
N GLY A 165 -1.23 -8.80 5.45
CA GLY A 165 -0.43 -7.78 4.76
C GLY A 165 -0.88 -7.48 3.32
N HIS A 166 -2.07 -7.94 2.95
CA HIS A 166 -2.47 -8.05 1.55
C HIS A 166 -2.95 -6.76 0.90
N PHE A 167 -3.66 -5.87 1.60
CA PHE A 167 -4.18 -4.64 1.01
C PHE A 167 -3.11 -3.80 0.31
N ARG A 168 -1.97 -3.61 0.99
CA ARG A 168 -0.82 -2.85 0.47
C ARG A 168 -0.33 -3.46 -0.84
N THR A 169 0.00 -4.74 -0.81
CA THR A 169 0.49 -5.49 -1.97
C THR A 169 -0.54 -5.45 -3.10
N ALA A 170 -1.78 -5.81 -2.79
CA ALA A 170 -2.91 -5.76 -3.71
C ALA A 170 -3.00 -4.43 -4.45
N TRP A 171 -3.08 -3.33 -3.69
CA TRP A 171 -3.25 -1.98 -4.22
C TRP A 171 -2.10 -1.56 -5.13
N MET A 172 -0.87 -1.88 -4.73
CA MET A 172 0.34 -1.56 -5.51
C MET A 172 0.45 -2.39 -6.79
N LEU A 173 -0.14 -3.59 -6.82
CA LEU A 173 -0.15 -4.48 -7.98
C LEU A 173 -1.27 -4.21 -8.98
N LEU A 174 -2.28 -3.43 -8.61
CA LEU A 174 -3.30 -2.99 -9.56
C LEU A 174 -2.67 -2.14 -10.67
N ASP A 175 -3.31 -2.08 -11.83
CA ASP A 175 -2.96 -1.07 -12.82
C ASP A 175 -3.62 0.28 -12.49
N ASP A 176 -3.20 1.32 -13.21
CA ASP A 176 -3.71 2.68 -13.01
C ASP A 176 -5.21 2.80 -13.29
N LYS A 177 -5.75 2.00 -14.22
CA LYS A 177 -7.16 2.03 -14.62
C LYS A 177 -8.01 1.43 -13.50
N GLU A 178 -7.60 0.29 -12.95
CA GLU A 178 -8.32 -0.41 -11.89
C GLU A 178 -8.28 0.38 -10.58
N ARG A 179 -7.14 0.95 -10.20
CA ARG A 179 -7.08 1.89 -9.05
C ARG A 179 -8.04 3.06 -9.20
N LYS A 180 -8.05 3.70 -10.38
CA LYS A 180 -8.94 4.84 -10.65
C LYS A 180 -10.41 4.43 -10.61
N LYS A 181 -10.76 3.23 -11.07
CA LYS A 181 -12.12 2.67 -10.96
C LYS A 181 -12.56 2.59 -9.49
N HIS A 182 -11.75 2.04 -8.59
CA HIS A 182 -12.11 1.95 -7.16
C HIS A 182 -12.22 3.33 -6.48
N ILE A 183 -11.30 4.25 -6.76
CA ILE A 183 -11.37 5.63 -6.25
C ILE A 183 -12.63 6.33 -6.76
N GLN A 184 -12.94 6.19 -8.05
CA GLN A 184 -14.13 6.75 -8.68
C GLN A 184 -15.41 6.19 -8.05
N HIS A 185 -15.45 4.87 -7.79
CA HIS A 185 -16.58 4.25 -7.10
C HIS A 185 -16.76 4.79 -5.68
N GLY A 186 -15.68 4.92 -4.90
CA GLY A 186 -15.74 5.54 -3.58
C GLY A 186 -16.28 6.98 -3.61
N LEU A 187 -15.89 7.77 -4.62
CA LEU A 187 -16.40 9.13 -4.82
C LEU A 187 -17.91 9.14 -5.15
N GLN A 188 -18.36 8.22 -6.00
CA GLN A 188 -19.78 8.10 -6.37
C GLN A 188 -20.63 7.73 -5.15
N GLU A 189 -20.24 6.67 -4.45
CA GLU A 189 -20.97 6.19 -3.28
C GLU A 189 -20.98 7.23 -2.15
N ALA A 190 -19.88 7.96 -1.92
CA ALA A 190 -19.88 9.07 -0.97
C ALA A 190 -20.86 10.19 -1.35
N CYS A 191 -21.00 10.48 -2.64
CA CYS A 191 -21.98 11.44 -3.15
C CYS A 191 -23.42 10.93 -3.04
N GLU A 192 -23.65 9.62 -3.01
CA GLU A 192 -25.00 9.05 -2.90
C GLU A 192 -25.42 8.80 -1.45
N CYS A 193 -24.47 8.47 -0.58
CA CYS A 193 -24.72 8.04 0.80
C CYS A 193 -24.56 9.15 1.84
N SER A 194 -23.81 10.23 1.54
CA SER A 194 -23.71 11.37 2.46
C SER A 194 -25.03 12.17 2.54
N ARG A 195 -25.26 12.83 3.67
CA ARG A 195 -26.52 13.57 3.90
C ARG A 195 -26.70 14.78 3.00
N TRP A 196 -25.60 15.38 2.57
CA TRP A 196 -25.57 16.47 1.58
C TRP A 196 -25.26 16.00 0.16
N LYS A 197 -25.38 14.68 -0.07
CA LYS A 197 -25.19 14.05 -1.36
C LYS A 197 -23.88 14.54 -2.02
N GLN A 198 -23.94 14.87 -3.30
CA GLN A 198 -22.78 15.35 -4.04
C GLN A 198 -22.29 16.74 -3.60
N ASP A 199 -23.11 17.59 -2.98
CA ASP A 199 -22.66 18.91 -2.51
C ASP A 199 -21.66 18.80 -1.35
N ALA A 200 -21.72 17.73 -0.56
CA ALA A 200 -20.72 17.45 0.50
C ALA A 200 -19.30 17.34 -0.05
N ARG A 201 -19.14 16.94 -1.32
CA ARG A 201 -17.85 16.86 -1.99
C ARG A 201 -17.14 18.21 -2.10
N ALA A 202 -17.87 19.31 -2.16
CA ALA A 202 -17.31 20.66 -2.19
C ALA A 202 -16.51 21.02 -0.92
N LEU A 203 -16.72 20.30 0.18
CA LEU A 203 -16.01 20.48 1.45
C LEU A 203 -14.70 19.69 1.51
N CYS A 204 -14.40 18.84 0.52
CA CYS A 204 -13.30 17.89 0.55
C CYS A 204 -12.34 18.05 -0.66
N PRO A 205 -11.74 19.24 -0.91
CA PRO A 205 -10.89 19.45 -2.09
C PRO A 205 -9.58 18.64 -2.09
N GLU A 206 -9.21 18.03 -0.97
CA GLU A 206 -8.13 17.06 -0.84
C GLU A 206 -8.47 15.70 -1.47
N ILE A 207 -9.75 15.33 -1.55
CA ILE A 207 -10.21 14.07 -2.13
C ILE A 207 -10.65 14.28 -3.58
N THR A 208 -9.68 14.21 -4.50
CA THR A 208 -9.95 14.19 -5.94
C THR A 208 -9.31 12.99 -6.60
N LEU A 209 -9.89 12.50 -7.70
CA LEU A 209 -9.31 11.39 -8.45
C LEU A 209 -7.87 11.73 -8.87
N THR A 210 -7.64 12.95 -9.38
CA THR A 210 -6.31 13.41 -9.80
C THR A 210 -5.32 13.51 -8.64
N LYS A 211 -5.73 13.83 -7.40
CA LYS A 211 -4.79 13.90 -6.25
C LYS A 211 -4.52 12.52 -5.69
N ILE A 212 -5.57 11.72 -5.49
CA ILE A 212 -5.52 10.43 -4.80
C ILE A 212 -4.91 9.33 -5.70
N SER A 213 -5.04 9.43 -7.03
CA SER A 213 -4.39 8.50 -7.97
C SER A 213 -2.94 8.86 -8.34
N LYS A 214 -2.36 9.91 -7.73
CA LYS A 214 -0.96 10.30 -8.02
C LYS A 214 0.03 9.21 -7.64
N ASP A 215 1.18 9.30 -8.32
CA ASP A 215 2.36 8.49 -8.05
C ASP A 215 2.06 6.99 -8.07
N GLU A 216 1.30 6.56 -9.07
CA GLU A 216 0.88 5.15 -9.27
C GLU A 216 0.05 4.63 -8.09
N GLY A 217 -0.83 5.48 -7.55
CA GLY A 217 -1.73 5.13 -6.44
C GLY A 217 -1.11 5.23 -5.06
N ARG A 218 0.20 5.52 -4.91
CA ARG A 218 0.83 5.73 -3.60
C ARG A 218 0.18 6.85 -2.80
N ALA A 219 -0.30 7.90 -3.47
CA ALA A 219 -0.98 9.01 -2.79
C ALA A 219 -2.24 8.55 -2.01
N PHE A 220 -3.02 7.60 -2.56
CA PHE A 220 -4.15 7.01 -1.83
C PHE A 220 -3.68 6.20 -0.63
N PHE A 221 -2.66 5.35 -0.83
CA PHE A 221 -2.16 4.47 0.21
C PHE A 221 -1.60 5.26 1.41
N THR A 222 -0.79 6.29 1.15
CA THR A 222 -0.31 7.21 2.20
C THR A 222 -1.48 7.88 2.92
N TRP A 223 -2.43 8.43 2.16
CA TRP A 223 -3.59 9.11 2.74
C TRP A 223 -4.44 8.20 3.61
N ILE A 224 -4.73 6.97 3.18
CA ILE A 224 -5.56 6.05 3.97
C ILE A 224 -4.83 5.57 5.23
N ASN A 225 -3.51 5.37 5.18
CA ASN A 225 -2.74 5.02 6.37
C ASN A 225 -2.72 6.15 7.41
N GLU A 226 -2.51 7.39 6.97
CA GLU A 226 -2.59 8.57 7.84
C GLU A 226 -4.00 8.74 8.42
N TYR A 227 -5.03 8.54 7.61
CA TYR A 227 -6.42 8.58 8.06
C TYR A 227 -6.71 7.51 9.11
N LEU A 228 -6.35 6.24 8.86
CA LEU A 228 -6.54 5.13 9.80
C LEU A 228 -5.75 5.32 11.10
N LYS A 229 -4.54 5.89 11.02
CA LYS A 229 -3.77 6.26 12.20
C LYS A 229 -4.51 7.32 13.02
N GLY A 230 -4.97 8.39 12.37
CA GLY A 230 -5.75 9.43 13.03
C GLY A 230 -7.05 8.92 13.64
N LEU A 231 -7.73 7.97 12.98
CA LEU A 231 -8.91 7.28 13.54
C LEU A 231 -8.56 6.53 14.84
N LYS A 232 -7.48 5.74 14.83
CA LYS A 232 -7.03 4.97 16.00
C LYS A 232 -6.62 5.87 17.16
N ASP A 233 -5.88 6.94 16.86
CA ASP A 233 -5.38 7.90 17.86
C ASP A 233 -6.53 8.70 18.50
N ALA A 234 -7.65 8.86 17.79
CA ALA A 234 -8.81 9.61 18.27
C ALA A 234 -9.83 8.75 19.02
N LEU A 235 -9.67 7.42 19.15
CA LEU A 235 -10.67 6.58 19.83
C LEU A 235 -10.71 6.86 21.34
N PRO A 236 -11.92 6.95 21.96
CA PRO A 236 -13.25 6.68 21.41
C PRO A 236 -13.96 7.89 20.75
N GLU A 237 -13.29 9.04 20.65
CA GLU A 237 -13.83 10.24 20.02
C GLU A 237 -13.90 10.17 18.48
N THR A 238 -14.57 11.17 17.91
CA THR A 238 -14.64 11.35 16.45
C THR A 238 -13.35 12.00 15.96
N TYR A 239 -12.68 11.37 15.00
CA TYR A 239 -11.54 11.98 14.31
C TYR A 239 -12.02 13.02 13.30
N PHE A 240 -11.37 14.19 13.26
CA PHE A 240 -11.58 15.21 12.24
C PHE A 240 -10.31 15.37 11.41
N VAL A 241 -10.40 15.11 10.11
CA VAL A 241 -9.24 15.13 9.20
C VAL A 241 -8.69 16.56 9.10
N PRO A 242 -7.43 16.82 9.49
CA PRO A 242 -6.84 18.15 9.40
C PRO A 242 -6.70 18.58 7.94
N ASN A 243 -6.99 19.86 7.65
CA ASN A 243 -6.87 20.41 6.30
C ASN A 243 -6.77 21.93 6.33
N GLU A 244 -5.63 22.48 5.89
CA GLU A 244 -5.37 23.91 5.95
C GLU A 244 -6.39 24.76 5.18
N TRP A 245 -6.90 24.26 4.05
CA TRP A 245 -7.92 24.99 3.28
C TRP A 245 -9.24 25.05 4.06
N TRP A 246 -9.64 23.94 4.68
CA TRP A 246 -10.83 23.89 5.51
C TRP A 246 -10.72 24.80 6.73
N GLU A 247 -9.55 24.82 7.38
CA GLU A 247 -9.25 25.74 8.49
C GLU A 247 -9.41 27.21 8.06
N ARG A 248 -8.96 27.57 6.86
CA ARG A 248 -9.19 28.91 6.29
C ARG A 248 -10.68 29.19 6.04
N VAL A 249 -11.46 28.21 5.59
CA VAL A 249 -12.91 28.37 5.39
C VAL A 249 -13.59 28.66 6.73
N ILE A 250 -13.30 27.86 7.77
CA ILE A 250 -13.93 28.06 9.08
C ILE A 250 -13.42 29.31 9.81
N THR A 251 -12.19 29.78 9.56
CA THR A 251 -11.65 31.01 10.18
C THR A 251 -12.04 32.30 9.44
N SER A 252 -12.40 32.22 8.15
CA SER A 252 -12.79 33.38 7.32
C SER A 252 -14.13 34.05 7.70
N ARG A 253 -14.65 33.75 8.88
CA ARG A 253 -15.95 34.22 9.37
C ARG A 253 -15.83 35.63 9.90
N GLY A 254 -16.83 36.46 9.57
CA GLY A 254 -17.02 37.73 10.25
C GLY A 254 -17.39 37.53 11.73
N THR A 255 -17.37 38.61 12.51
CA THR A 255 -17.58 38.68 13.97
C THR A 255 -18.92 38.16 14.53
N SER A 256 -19.82 37.60 13.70
CA SER A 256 -21.09 37.04 14.19
C SER A 256 -20.87 35.67 14.83
N LEU A 257 -20.70 35.64 16.16
CA LEU A 257 -20.08 34.51 16.87
C LEU A 257 -20.92 33.21 16.92
N VAL A 258 -22.22 33.25 17.25
CA VAL A 258 -22.93 32.03 17.69
C VAL A 258 -23.49 31.17 16.53
N LEU A 259 -24.19 31.80 15.58
CA LEU A 259 -24.79 31.07 14.46
C LEU A 259 -23.71 30.49 13.53
N THR A 260 -22.63 31.25 13.32
CA THR A 260 -21.54 30.81 12.46
C THR A 260 -20.83 29.61 13.06
N GLU A 261 -20.53 29.59 14.36
CA GLU A 261 -19.90 28.45 15.03
C GLU A 261 -20.70 27.14 14.82
N SER A 262 -22.01 27.21 15.00
CA SER A 262 -22.91 26.07 14.77
C SER A 262 -22.86 25.58 13.31
N MET A 263 -22.80 26.50 12.35
CA MET A 263 -22.63 26.17 10.94
C MET A 263 -21.26 25.53 10.65
N ALA A 264 -20.16 25.96 11.30
CA ALA A 264 -18.86 25.26 11.18
C ALA A 264 -19.00 23.83 11.62
N LYS A 265 -19.49 23.66 12.84
CA LYS A 265 -19.54 22.35 13.46
C LYS A 265 -20.35 21.40 12.58
N PHE A 266 -21.49 21.87 12.08
CA PHE A 266 -22.32 21.12 11.17
C PHE A 266 -21.60 20.79 9.84
N MET A 267 -20.99 21.76 9.16
CA MET A 267 -20.28 21.51 7.91
C MET A 267 -19.03 20.63 8.09
N THR A 268 -18.30 20.80 9.19
CA THR A 268 -17.14 19.96 9.54
C THR A 268 -17.57 18.51 9.76
N LEU A 269 -18.73 18.28 10.40
CA LEU A 269 -19.31 16.94 10.52
C LEU A 269 -19.68 16.36 9.15
N LEU A 270 -20.35 17.13 8.28
CA LEU A 270 -20.69 16.68 6.92
C LEU A 270 -19.45 16.38 6.06
N ARG A 271 -18.41 17.22 6.16
CA ARG A 271 -17.12 16.99 5.51
C ARG A 271 -16.54 15.65 5.93
N ASN A 272 -16.45 15.39 7.24
CA ASN A 272 -15.84 14.16 7.74
C ASN A 272 -16.74 12.93 7.51
N GLU A 273 -18.06 13.08 7.48
CA GLU A 273 -19.00 12.02 7.05
C GLU A 273 -18.69 11.61 5.61
N PHE A 274 -18.55 12.58 4.69
CA PHE A 274 -18.19 12.31 3.30
C PHE A 274 -16.84 11.57 3.19
N ILE A 275 -15.82 12.02 3.93
CA ILE A 275 -14.48 11.41 3.93
C ILE A 275 -14.55 9.95 4.42
N ALA A 276 -15.26 9.69 5.52
CA ALA A 276 -15.39 8.35 6.08
C ALA A 276 -16.12 7.40 5.12
N ILE A 277 -17.21 7.87 4.50
CA ILE A 277 -17.94 7.09 3.49
C ILE A 277 -17.06 6.82 2.27
N PHE A 278 -16.33 7.82 1.76
CA PHE A 278 -15.39 7.65 0.65
C PHE A 278 -14.36 6.56 0.97
N ALA A 279 -13.66 6.66 2.11
CA ALA A 279 -12.63 5.71 2.50
C ALA A 279 -13.18 4.28 2.59
N CYS A 280 -14.33 4.12 3.24
CA CYS A 280 -15.03 2.84 3.38
C CYS A 280 -15.39 2.25 2.01
N HIS A 281 -16.01 3.03 1.13
CA HIS A 281 -16.48 2.52 -0.17
C HIS A 281 -15.36 2.22 -1.17
N VAL A 282 -14.20 2.88 -1.09
CA VAL A 282 -13.01 2.43 -1.86
C VAL A 282 -12.57 1.05 -1.40
N GLY A 283 -12.46 0.82 -0.08
CA GLY A 283 -12.11 -0.48 0.48
C GLY A 283 -13.12 -1.57 0.14
N MET A 284 -14.42 -1.25 0.21
CA MET A 284 -15.50 -2.18 -0.14
C MET A 284 -15.48 -2.57 -1.62
N SER A 285 -15.19 -1.60 -2.50
CA SER A 285 -15.06 -1.85 -3.94
C SER A 285 -13.93 -2.85 -4.22
N LEU A 286 -12.78 -2.66 -3.58
CA LEU A 286 -11.65 -3.58 -3.68
C LEU A 286 -11.99 -4.97 -3.15
N LEU A 287 -12.57 -5.03 -1.94
CA LEU A 287 -12.95 -6.28 -1.31
C LEU A 287 -13.93 -7.08 -2.18
N LYS A 288 -14.91 -6.40 -2.77
CA LYS A 288 -15.88 -7.01 -3.70
C LYS A 288 -15.17 -7.61 -4.93
N ASP A 289 -14.28 -6.86 -5.55
CA ASP A 289 -13.59 -7.32 -6.76
C ASP A 289 -12.60 -8.47 -6.46
N PHE A 290 -11.99 -8.48 -5.27
CA PHE A 290 -11.25 -9.63 -4.76
C PHE A 290 -12.14 -10.86 -4.60
N ALA A 291 -13.30 -10.72 -3.94
CA ALA A 291 -14.24 -11.81 -3.70
C ALA A 291 -14.73 -12.46 -5.01
N GLN A 292 -14.98 -11.61 -6.00
CA GLN A 292 -15.55 -11.99 -7.30
C GLN A 292 -14.48 -12.46 -8.28
N GLY A 293 -13.19 -12.27 -7.99
CA GLY A 293 -12.11 -12.57 -8.93
C GLY A 293 -12.24 -11.75 -10.22
N SER A 294 -12.54 -10.45 -10.08
CA SER A 294 -12.72 -9.55 -11.21
C SER A 294 -11.47 -9.53 -12.11
N PRO A 295 -11.61 -9.45 -13.44
CA PRO A 295 -10.45 -9.54 -14.36
C PRO A 295 -9.32 -8.55 -14.08
N GLY A 296 -9.63 -7.34 -13.62
CA GLY A 296 -8.65 -6.33 -13.21
C GLY A 296 -7.82 -6.69 -11.98
N MET A 297 -8.26 -7.69 -11.21
CA MET A 297 -7.59 -8.18 -10.00
C MET A 297 -6.66 -9.36 -10.28
N ASN A 298 -6.74 -10.00 -11.46
CA ASN A 298 -6.05 -11.25 -11.75
C ASN A 298 -4.55 -11.17 -11.47
N SER A 299 -3.85 -10.10 -11.88
CA SER A 299 -2.42 -9.94 -11.62
C SER A 299 -2.09 -9.86 -10.13
N ALA A 300 -2.88 -9.12 -9.35
CA ALA A 300 -2.69 -9.01 -7.90
C ALA A 300 -2.98 -10.35 -7.21
N VAL A 301 -4.09 -11.00 -7.58
CA VAL A 301 -4.52 -12.30 -7.03
C VAL A 301 -3.52 -13.40 -7.38
N ASP A 302 -2.99 -13.43 -8.60
CA ASP A 302 -1.97 -14.41 -9.02
C ASP A 302 -0.70 -14.28 -8.17
N ILE A 303 -0.20 -13.05 -7.98
CA ILE A 303 1.00 -12.80 -7.18
C ILE A 303 0.76 -13.12 -5.71
N MET A 304 -0.38 -12.69 -5.15
CA MET A 304 -0.73 -12.96 -3.76
C MET A 304 -0.93 -14.44 -3.47
N ASN A 305 -1.49 -15.20 -4.41
CA ASN A 305 -1.66 -16.66 -4.28
C ASN A 305 -0.38 -17.44 -4.56
N SER A 306 0.63 -16.84 -5.22
CA SER A 306 1.84 -17.56 -5.60
C SER A 306 2.71 -17.91 -4.39
N ASP A 307 3.00 -16.93 -3.55
CA ASP A 307 3.76 -17.07 -2.31
C ASP A 307 3.50 -15.84 -1.41
N PRO A 308 2.97 -16.01 -0.18
CA PRO A 308 2.65 -14.88 0.71
C PRO A 308 3.85 -14.00 1.05
N LEU A 309 5.03 -14.59 1.30
CA LEU A 309 6.25 -13.86 1.63
C LEU A 309 6.73 -13.06 0.41
N PHE A 310 6.70 -13.67 -0.78
CA PHE A 310 7.04 -12.99 -2.03
C PHE A 310 6.08 -11.82 -2.28
N SER A 311 4.77 -12.04 -2.11
CA SER A 311 3.77 -10.99 -2.31
C SER A 311 3.97 -9.82 -1.33
N SER A 312 4.29 -10.11 -0.07
CA SER A 312 4.62 -9.10 0.94
C SER A 312 5.86 -8.31 0.53
N PHE A 313 6.93 -9.02 0.13
CA PHE A 313 8.16 -8.41 -0.36
C PHE A 313 7.92 -7.51 -1.58
N VAL A 314 7.15 -7.98 -2.56
CA VAL A 314 6.78 -7.19 -3.74
C VAL A 314 5.99 -5.94 -3.35
N GLY A 315 5.05 -6.05 -2.41
CA GLY A 315 4.32 -4.89 -1.90
C GLY A 315 5.23 -3.85 -1.24
N VAL A 316 6.16 -4.29 -0.40
CA VAL A 316 7.17 -3.42 0.24
C VAL A 316 8.09 -2.78 -0.80
N ALA A 317 8.57 -3.58 -1.75
CA ALA A 317 9.46 -3.12 -2.81
C ALA A 317 8.76 -2.08 -3.70
N LEU A 318 7.52 -2.33 -4.13
CA LEU A 318 6.74 -1.41 -4.96
C LEU A 318 6.35 -0.12 -4.24
N GLU A 319 6.11 -0.15 -2.94
CA GLU A 319 5.92 1.11 -2.20
C GLU A 319 7.21 1.92 -2.13
N SER A 320 8.33 1.23 -1.91
CA SER A 320 9.64 1.86 -1.84
C SER A 320 10.13 2.32 -3.22
N THR A 321 9.51 1.82 -4.31
CA THR A 321 9.84 2.28 -5.65
C THR A 321 9.27 3.67 -5.90
N ARG A 322 10.03 4.50 -6.60
CA ARG A 322 9.58 5.81 -7.07
C ARG A 322 9.18 5.72 -8.52
N SER A 323 8.05 6.35 -8.85
CA SER A 323 7.64 6.59 -10.25
C SER A 323 8.53 7.63 -10.94
N LYS A 324 9.18 8.51 -10.17
CA LYS A 324 10.02 9.59 -10.68
C LYS A 324 11.30 9.74 -9.86
N PRO A 325 12.43 10.07 -10.52
CA PRO A 325 13.65 10.39 -9.80
C PRO A 325 13.44 11.57 -8.85
N ILE A 326 14.10 11.51 -7.68
CA ILE A 326 14.17 12.61 -6.73
C ILE A 326 14.91 13.76 -7.38
N ILE A 327 14.33 14.96 -7.29
CA ILE A 327 15.06 16.18 -7.63
C ILE A 327 15.90 16.55 -6.41
N ARG A 328 17.22 16.68 -6.58
CA ARG A 328 18.14 17.14 -5.54
C ARG A 328 19.00 18.27 -6.08
N CYS A 329 19.37 19.20 -5.21
CA CYS A 329 20.27 20.27 -5.56
C CYS A 329 21.68 19.69 -5.76
N GLU A 330 22.32 19.96 -6.90
CA GLU A 330 23.67 19.44 -7.17
C GLU A 330 24.70 20.00 -6.17
N ASN A 331 24.50 21.22 -5.69
CA ASN A 331 25.35 21.82 -4.67
C ASN A 331 25.09 21.26 -3.25
N CYS A 332 23.92 21.53 -2.66
CA CYS A 332 23.65 21.26 -1.25
C CYS A 332 22.92 19.92 -0.98
N THR A 333 22.63 19.13 -2.03
CA THR A 333 21.97 17.82 -1.99
C THR A 333 20.52 17.77 -1.48
N LYS A 334 19.99 18.89 -0.98
CA LYS A 334 18.60 19.00 -0.51
C LYS A 334 17.60 18.75 -1.64
N SER A 335 16.52 18.04 -1.34
CA SER A 335 15.34 17.85 -2.19
C SER A 335 14.25 18.90 -1.90
N PRO A 336 13.22 19.05 -2.76
CA PRO A 336 12.17 20.05 -2.55
C PRO A 336 11.44 19.96 -1.21
N ASP A 337 11.23 18.74 -0.70
CA ASP A 337 10.63 18.43 0.59
C ASP A 337 11.49 18.86 1.79
N MET A 338 12.80 19.03 1.60
CA MET A 338 13.72 19.51 2.64
C MET A 338 13.86 21.04 2.67
N ILE A 339 13.13 21.76 1.83
CA ILE A 339 13.23 23.22 1.71
C ILE A 339 11.85 23.84 1.89
N GLU A 340 11.74 24.71 2.89
CA GLU A 340 10.52 25.45 3.17
C GLU A 340 10.04 26.24 1.95
N GLY A 341 8.71 26.26 1.74
CA GLY A 341 8.08 26.98 0.63
C GLY A 341 8.10 26.25 -0.72
N ASN A 342 8.60 25.01 -0.80
CA ASN A 342 8.60 24.18 -2.01
C ASN A 342 9.15 24.93 -3.24
N PRO A 343 10.43 25.37 -3.20
CA PRO A 343 10.99 26.23 -4.22
C PRO A 343 11.02 25.52 -5.58
N LYS A 344 10.83 26.29 -6.65
CA LYS A 344 11.07 25.80 -8.02
C LYS A 344 12.57 25.66 -8.24
N PHE A 345 13.04 24.42 -8.42
CA PHE A 345 14.45 24.16 -8.71
C PHE A 345 14.81 24.74 -10.09
N LYS A 346 15.93 25.44 -10.14
CA LYS A 346 16.53 25.94 -11.38
C LYS A 346 17.25 24.80 -12.08
N ILE A 347 17.31 24.86 -13.41
CA ILE A 347 17.99 23.88 -14.25
C ILE A 347 19.12 24.57 -15.01
N CYS A 348 20.29 23.93 -15.11
CA CYS A 348 21.32 24.38 -16.04
C CYS A 348 20.85 24.21 -17.49
N SER A 349 20.53 25.32 -18.17
CA SER A 349 20.01 25.31 -19.54
C SER A 349 20.99 24.70 -20.54
N VAL A 350 22.29 24.98 -20.38
CA VAL A 350 23.37 24.49 -21.27
C VAL A 350 23.49 22.96 -21.23
N CYS A 351 23.51 22.35 -20.03
CA CYS A 351 23.55 20.88 -19.93
C CYS A 351 22.28 20.24 -20.46
N LYS A 352 21.11 20.84 -20.19
CA LYS A 352 19.84 20.34 -20.71
C LYS A 352 19.82 20.38 -22.24
N SER A 353 20.28 21.46 -22.87
CA SER A 353 20.22 21.60 -24.34
C SER A 353 21.31 20.84 -25.08
N ARG A 354 22.55 20.79 -24.54
CA ARG A 354 23.69 20.19 -25.25
C ARG A 354 23.86 18.70 -24.99
N LEU A 355 23.46 18.21 -23.83
CA LEU A 355 23.73 16.84 -23.38
C LEU A 355 22.46 16.01 -23.12
N ASP A 356 21.28 16.64 -23.17
CA ASP A 356 20.04 16.06 -22.62
C ASP A 356 20.27 15.56 -21.18
N PHE A 357 20.89 16.41 -20.37
CA PHE A 357 21.32 16.10 -19.00
C PHE A 357 20.86 17.21 -18.05
N VAL A 358 20.07 16.86 -17.03
CA VAL A 358 19.42 17.84 -16.16
C VAL A 358 20.13 17.93 -14.82
N ILE A 359 20.72 19.10 -14.56
CA ILE A 359 21.30 19.45 -13.26
C ILE A 359 20.40 20.47 -12.58
N HIS A 360 20.01 20.18 -11.34
CA HIS A 360 19.07 20.98 -10.59
C HIS A 360 19.76 21.77 -9.46
N TYR A 361 19.31 23.00 -9.23
CA TYR A 361 19.76 23.84 -8.12
C TYR A 361 18.55 24.42 -7.39
N CYS A 362 18.53 24.33 -6.06
CA CYS A 362 17.41 24.87 -5.28
C CYS A 362 17.38 26.41 -5.25
N SER A 363 18.50 27.07 -5.54
CA SER A 363 18.62 28.53 -5.56
C SER A 363 19.72 28.99 -6.53
N HIS A 364 19.71 30.28 -6.89
CA HIS A 364 20.80 30.89 -7.66
C HIS A 364 22.12 30.91 -6.87
N ALA A 365 22.05 31.06 -5.55
CA ALA A 365 23.22 31.02 -4.67
C ALA A 365 23.92 29.65 -4.77
N CYS A 366 23.17 28.55 -4.64
CA CYS A 366 23.72 27.21 -4.79
C CYS A 366 24.30 26.94 -6.20
N GLN A 367 23.67 27.49 -7.25
CA GLN A 367 24.22 27.39 -8.61
C GLN A 367 25.55 28.15 -8.73
N LYS A 368 25.64 29.37 -8.19
CA LYS A 368 26.84 30.20 -8.22
C LYS A 368 28.00 29.56 -7.44
N GLU A 369 27.69 28.93 -6.32
CA GLU A 369 28.67 28.23 -5.47
C GLU A 369 29.24 26.97 -6.16
N ASP A 370 28.40 26.18 -6.82
CA ASP A 370 28.85 24.99 -7.55
C ASP A 370 29.47 25.32 -8.93
N TRP A 371 29.24 26.54 -9.45
CA TRP A 371 29.67 26.97 -10.78
C TRP A 371 31.16 26.77 -11.08
N PRO A 372 32.13 27.07 -10.18
CA PRO A 372 33.55 26.86 -10.46
C PRO A 372 33.90 25.40 -10.76
N ASN A 373 33.18 24.45 -10.16
CA ASN A 373 33.31 23.02 -10.44
C ASN A 373 32.55 22.69 -11.72
N HIS A 374 31.24 23.00 -11.75
CA HIS A 374 30.34 22.63 -12.84
C HIS A 374 30.78 23.18 -14.22
N ARG A 375 31.29 24.42 -14.28
CA ARG A 375 31.65 25.09 -15.54
C ARG A 375 32.73 24.35 -16.35
N LYS A 376 33.58 23.56 -15.67
CA LYS A 376 34.66 22.81 -16.32
C LYS A 376 34.15 21.68 -17.23
N HIS A 377 32.87 21.34 -17.15
CA HIS A 377 32.24 20.22 -17.87
C HIS A 377 30.85 20.59 -18.41
N CYS A 378 30.42 21.84 -18.22
CA CYS A 378 29.09 22.31 -18.54
C CYS A 378 28.84 22.23 -20.06
N GLY A 379 27.91 21.36 -20.47
CA GLY A 379 27.59 21.17 -21.88
C GLY A 379 28.61 20.33 -22.67
N GLU A 380 29.62 19.77 -22.00
CA GLU A 380 30.65 18.93 -22.62
C GLU A 380 30.58 17.48 -22.14
N GLN A 381 30.35 17.26 -20.83
CA GLN A 381 30.34 15.91 -20.23
C GLN A 381 29.17 15.76 -19.24
N LYS A 382 28.57 14.55 -19.20
CA LYS A 382 27.50 14.19 -18.24
C LYS A 382 28.08 13.90 -16.85
N ILE A 383 28.57 14.94 -16.18
CA ILE A 383 29.12 14.84 -14.82
C ILE A 383 28.05 15.25 -13.81
N SER A 384 27.74 14.34 -12.89
CA SER A 384 26.98 14.62 -11.67
C SER A 384 27.66 13.93 -10.49
N LYS A 385 27.42 14.45 -9.29
CA LYS A 385 27.77 13.84 -8.01
C LYS A 385 27.03 12.50 -7.75
N LYS A 386 26.25 12.00 -8.73
CA LYS A 386 25.49 10.72 -8.66
C LYS A 386 24.66 10.63 -7.39
N LEU A 387 23.98 11.74 -7.05
CA LEU A 387 23.21 11.85 -5.82
C LEU A 387 22.13 10.76 -5.77
N LYS A 388 22.02 10.07 -4.63
CA LYS A 388 21.07 8.96 -4.45
C LYS A 388 19.65 9.39 -4.80
N GLY A 389 18.89 8.53 -5.48
CA GLY A 389 17.52 8.76 -5.89
C GLY A 389 17.35 9.68 -7.11
N THR A 390 18.39 10.34 -7.62
CA THR A 390 18.26 11.27 -8.75
C THR A 390 18.31 10.55 -10.10
N ILE A 391 17.94 11.21 -11.20
CA ILE A 391 17.90 10.57 -12.54
C ILE A 391 19.25 9.98 -12.98
N ASN A 392 20.35 10.45 -12.39
CA ASN A 392 21.71 10.00 -12.68
C ASN A 392 22.15 8.79 -11.84
N ASP A 393 21.32 8.39 -10.87
CA ASP A 393 21.54 7.22 -10.04
C ASP A 393 20.91 5.99 -10.69
N PRO A 394 21.67 4.91 -10.98
CA PRO A 394 21.12 3.69 -11.56
C PRO A 394 19.97 3.07 -10.76
N TYR A 395 19.91 3.31 -9.46
CA TYR A 395 18.90 2.78 -8.56
C TYR A 395 17.98 3.88 -8.04
N TRP A 396 17.73 4.91 -8.87
CA TRP A 396 16.85 6.02 -8.50
C TRP A 396 15.43 5.57 -8.16
N ILE A 397 15.00 4.47 -8.80
CA ILE A 397 13.71 3.83 -8.54
C ILE A 397 13.65 3.36 -7.09
N GLN A 398 14.75 2.89 -6.50
CA GLN A 398 14.82 2.41 -5.12
C GLN A 398 15.86 3.21 -4.33
N PRO A 399 15.57 4.47 -3.95
CA PRO A 399 16.53 5.32 -3.26
C PRO A 399 16.86 4.81 -1.85
N LEU A 400 15.97 4.02 -1.26
CA LEU A 400 16.15 3.36 0.04
C LEU A 400 16.95 2.07 -0.06
N MET A 401 17.31 1.62 -1.27
CA MET A 401 18.15 0.44 -1.42
C MET A 401 19.49 0.70 -0.73
N PRO A 402 19.88 -0.13 0.26
CA PRO A 402 21.10 0.08 1.04
C PRO A 402 22.36 0.16 0.18
N ASP A 403 23.37 0.87 0.65
CA ASP A 403 24.60 1.10 -0.13
C ASP A 403 25.30 -0.20 -0.50
N TYR A 404 25.33 -1.19 0.39
CA TYR A 404 25.89 -2.50 0.09
C TYR A 404 25.19 -3.16 -1.11
N ALA A 405 23.86 -3.01 -1.23
CA ALA A 405 23.09 -3.52 -2.37
C ALA A 405 23.27 -2.66 -3.63
N ARG A 406 23.58 -1.36 -3.50
CA ARG A 406 23.96 -0.49 -4.63
C ARG A 406 25.34 -0.81 -5.18
N THR A 407 26.22 -1.35 -4.33
CA THR A 407 27.57 -1.80 -4.72
C THR A 407 27.60 -3.21 -5.26
N LEU A 408 26.48 -3.95 -5.24
CA LEU A 408 26.36 -5.15 -6.06
C LEU A 408 26.62 -4.70 -7.50
N ASN A 409 27.83 -4.97 -7.97
CA ASN A 409 28.32 -4.54 -9.27
C ASN A 409 27.36 -5.13 -10.29
N VAL A 410 26.39 -4.32 -10.72
CA VAL A 410 25.60 -4.55 -11.90
C VAL A 410 26.35 -3.76 -12.97
N PRO A 411 27.45 -4.32 -13.55
CA PRO A 411 28.17 -3.62 -14.60
C PRO A 411 27.15 -3.28 -15.68
N ARG A 412 26.94 -1.98 -15.91
CA ARG A 412 26.21 -1.48 -17.09
C ARG A 412 27.07 -1.73 -18.32
N SER A 413 27.31 -3.00 -18.63
CA SER A 413 27.86 -3.36 -19.92
C SER A 413 26.74 -3.16 -20.94
N GLU A 414 27.07 -2.58 -22.09
CA GLU A 414 26.15 -2.48 -23.24
C GLU A 414 25.65 -3.88 -23.69
N ASN A 415 26.29 -4.96 -23.23
CA ASN A 415 26.00 -6.35 -23.55
C ASN A 415 25.16 -7.09 -22.48
N GLY A 416 24.60 -6.37 -21.50
CA GLY A 416 23.85 -6.97 -20.39
C GLY A 416 24.74 -7.44 -19.23
N ILE A 417 24.12 -7.72 -18.09
CA ILE A 417 24.81 -8.20 -16.88
C ILE A 417 24.80 -9.72 -16.91
N SER A 418 25.97 -10.35 -16.87
CA SER A 418 26.04 -11.78 -16.60
C SER A 418 25.58 -12.02 -15.17
N LEU A 419 24.69 -12.98 -14.97
CA LEU A 419 24.27 -13.40 -13.62
C LEU A 419 25.48 -13.83 -12.77
N ASP A 420 26.53 -14.32 -13.42
CA ASP A 420 27.76 -14.75 -12.77
C ASP A 420 28.53 -13.57 -12.11
N ASP A 421 28.29 -12.34 -12.57
CA ASP A 421 28.86 -11.13 -11.98
C ASP A 421 28.11 -10.60 -10.76
N LEU A 422 26.93 -11.18 -10.43
CA LEU A 422 26.26 -10.95 -9.16
C LEU A 422 27.05 -11.64 -8.03
N GLY A 423 28.13 -11.00 -7.61
CA GLY A 423 28.99 -11.44 -6.50
C GLY A 423 28.34 -11.22 -5.13
N PHE A 424 29.17 -11.08 -4.10
CA PHE A 424 28.70 -10.57 -2.81
C PHE A 424 28.51 -9.07 -2.85
N ALA A 425 27.61 -8.59 -1.99
CA ALA A 425 27.68 -7.19 -1.57
C ALA A 425 29.06 -6.92 -0.96
N THR A 426 29.58 -5.71 -1.18
CA THR A 426 30.85 -5.32 -0.55
C THR A 426 30.73 -5.50 0.95
N MET A 427 31.68 -6.24 1.54
CA MET A 427 31.70 -6.51 2.97
C MET A 427 31.64 -5.18 3.74
N GLU A 428 30.68 -5.06 4.64
CA GLU A 428 30.52 -3.87 5.47
C GLU A 428 31.60 -3.90 6.56
N PRO A 429 32.58 -2.96 6.58
CA PRO A 429 33.73 -3.05 7.48
C PRO A 429 33.35 -3.02 8.96
N SER A 430 32.17 -2.47 9.31
CA SER A 430 31.66 -2.39 10.67
C SER A 430 31.01 -3.68 11.17
N HIS A 431 30.81 -4.70 10.32
CA HIS A 431 30.20 -5.96 10.72
C HIS A 431 31.25 -7.09 10.69
N PRO A 432 31.76 -7.55 11.85
CA PRO A 432 32.78 -8.59 11.88
C PRO A 432 32.18 -9.92 11.43
N TYR A 433 32.68 -10.47 10.33
CA TYR A 433 32.26 -11.77 9.81
C TYR A 433 32.97 -12.90 10.55
N SER A 434 32.23 -13.97 10.85
CA SER A 434 32.80 -15.20 11.41
C SER A 434 33.87 -15.80 10.47
N PRO A 435 34.86 -16.54 11.00
CA PRO A 435 35.84 -17.22 10.15
C PRO A 435 35.20 -18.16 9.11
N ALA A 436 34.08 -18.81 9.47
CA ALA A 436 33.32 -19.66 8.55
C ALA A 436 32.73 -18.84 7.38
N LEU A 437 32.12 -17.69 7.67
CA LEU A 437 31.55 -16.82 6.64
C LEU A 437 32.64 -16.18 5.77
N GLN A 438 33.79 -15.82 6.33
CA GLN A 438 34.95 -15.35 5.56
C GLN A 438 35.45 -16.43 4.58
N ARG A 439 35.53 -17.68 5.02
CA ARG A 439 35.87 -18.83 4.14
C ARG A 439 34.85 -18.97 3.02
N GLN A 440 33.56 -18.89 3.34
CA GLN A 440 32.48 -18.96 2.37
C GLN A 440 32.61 -17.86 1.30
N VAL A 441 32.87 -16.62 1.74
CA VAL A 441 33.09 -15.48 0.85
C VAL A 441 34.31 -15.69 -0.05
N SER A 442 35.41 -16.18 0.51
CA SER A 442 36.64 -16.46 -0.23
C SER A 442 36.44 -17.49 -1.33
N LEU A 443 35.74 -18.60 -1.05
CA LEU A 443 35.50 -19.67 -2.03
C LEU A 443 34.61 -19.19 -3.19
N LEU A 444 33.56 -18.45 -2.88
CA LEU A 444 32.63 -17.91 -3.88
C LEU A 444 33.27 -16.81 -4.73
N ASN A 445 34.19 -16.01 -4.17
CA ASN A 445 35.01 -15.08 -4.96
C ASN A 445 35.97 -15.82 -5.91
N ALA A 446 36.49 -16.97 -5.50
CA ALA A 446 37.35 -17.80 -6.34
C ALA A 446 36.58 -18.54 -7.44
N ASN A 447 35.29 -18.85 -7.23
CA ASN A 447 34.44 -19.53 -8.20
C ASN A 447 33.03 -18.89 -8.30
N LYS A 448 32.91 -17.91 -9.20
CA LYS A 448 31.68 -17.11 -9.40
C LYS A 448 30.47 -17.88 -9.95
N GLN A 449 30.69 -19.06 -10.52
CA GLN A 449 29.60 -19.89 -11.05
C GLN A 449 28.87 -20.65 -9.94
N VAL A 450 29.53 -20.88 -8.81
CA VAL A 450 28.94 -21.54 -7.64
C VAL A 450 28.07 -20.54 -6.89
N ASP A 451 26.89 -20.98 -6.45
CA ASP A 451 25.94 -20.14 -5.71
C ASP A 451 26.14 -20.26 -4.19
N TYR A 452 26.56 -21.42 -3.72
CA TYR A 452 26.92 -21.66 -2.32
C TYR A 452 27.90 -22.84 -2.19
N PHE A 453 28.70 -22.86 -1.12
CA PHE A 453 29.42 -24.07 -0.69
C PHE A 453 28.83 -24.60 0.61
N LEU A 454 28.58 -25.90 0.65
CA LEU A 454 28.32 -26.64 1.90
C LEU A 454 29.52 -27.53 2.24
N PHE A 455 29.73 -27.85 3.50
CA PHE A 455 30.81 -28.73 3.93
C PHE A 455 30.25 -30.01 4.54
N ASP A 456 30.84 -31.15 4.18
CA ASP A 456 30.49 -32.43 4.82
C ASP A 456 31.19 -32.60 6.17
N ALA A 457 30.92 -33.72 6.84
CA ALA A 457 31.52 -34.05 8.14
C ALA A 457 33.08 -34.11 8.13
N ASN A 458 33.69 -34.23 6.95
CA ASN A 458 35.15 -34.23 6.78
C ASN A 458 35.67 -32.88 6.25
N ASP A 459 34.87 -31.82 6.37
CA ASP A 459 35.18 -30.46 5.91
C ASP A 459 35.47 -30.34 4.40
N ARG A 460 34.96 -31.28 3.59
CA ARG A 460 35.13 -31.25 2.14
C ARG A 460 34.04 -30.39 1.49
N PRO A 461 34.39 -29.43 0.61
CA PRO A 461 33.41 -28.55 0.00
C PRO A 461 32.51 -29.28 -1.00
N ILE A 462 31.23 -28.91 -1.01
CA ILE A 462 30.18 -29.35 -1.92
C ILE A 462 29.63 -28.09 -2.60
N CYS A 463 29.80 -28.00 -3.91
CA CYS A 463 29.34 -26.86 -4.71
C CYS A 463 27.84 -26.94 -4.95
N ILE A 464 27.13 -25.84 -4.71
CA ILE A 464 25.69 -25.71 -4.95
C ILE A 464 25.47 -24.81 -6.17
N PHE A 465 24.65 -25.29 -7.10
CA PHE A 465 24.28 -24.58 -8.32
C PHE A 465 22.76 -24.47 -8.41
N ILE A 466 22.25 -23.28 -8.71
CA ILE A 466 20.83 -23.02 -8.88
C ILE A 466 20.54 -22.85 -10.37
N PRO A 467 19.85 -23.82 -11.01
CA PRO A 467 19.73 -23.84 -12.47
C PRO A 467 18.80 -22.75 -13.01
N ASP A 468 17.74 -22.41 -12.28
CA ASP A 468 16.80 -21.38 -12.71
C ASP A 468 17.39 -19.98 -12.53
N THR A 469 17.37 -19.18 -13.59
CA THR A 469 17.97 -17.83 -13.63
C THR A 469 17.43 -16.91 -12.55
N PHE A 470 16.12 -16.87 -12.33
CA PHE A 470 15.50 -15.95 -11.39
C PHE A 470 15.57 -16.49 -9.96
N ALA A 471 15.50 -17.80 -9.75
CA ALA A 471 15.79 -18.43 -8.46
C ALA A 471 17.23 -18.17 -8.05
N ARG A 472 18.19 -18.31 -8.99
CA ARG A 472 19.61 -18.00 -8.76
C ARG A 472 19.82 -16.54 -8.38
N MET A 473 19.19 -15.61 -9.12
CA MET A 473 19.21 -14.19 -8.78
C MET A 473 18.62 -13.93 -7.38
N SER A 474 17.49 -14.55 -7.06
CA SER A 474 16.81 -14.40 -5.76
C SER A 474 17.65 -14.98 -4.62
N PHE A 475 18.28 -16.13 -4.83
CA PHE A 475 19.19 -16.75 -3.87
C PHE A 475 20.41 -15.87 -3.60
N ARG A 476 21.06 -15.36 -4.65
CA ARG A 476 22.20 -14.45 -4.52
C ARG A 476 21.81 -13.14 -3.84
N HIS A 477 20.58 -12.66 -4.07
CA HIS A 477 20.03 -11.53 -3.34
C HIS A 477 19.86 -11.85 -1.85
N MET A 478 19.23 -12.99 -1.50
CA MET A 478 19.08 -13.41 -0.10
C MET A 478 20.43 -13.61 0.60
N ARG A 479 21.41 -14.19 -0.09
CA ARG A 479 22.80 -14.28 0.38
C ARG A 479 23.40 -12.90 0.65
N SER A 480 23.10 -11.91 -0.19
CA SER A 480 23.57 -10.53 0.02
C SER A 480 22.86 -9.84 1.20
N VAL A 481 21.57 -10.11 1.39
CA VAL A 481 20.80 -9.64 2.55
C VAL A 481 21.30 -10.30 3.85
N ALA A 482 21.72 -11.57 3.80
CA ALA A 482 22.31 -12.28 4.92
C ALA A 482 23.64 -11.68 5.40
N LEU A 483 24.29 -10.86 4.57
CA LEU A 483 25.51 -10.11 4.95
C LEU A 483 25.23 -8.68 5.45
N SER A 484 23.96 -8.27 5.47
CA SER A 484 23.55 -6.93 5.93
C SER A 484 23.42 -6.87 7.45
N PRO A 485 23.30 -5.66 8.04
CA PRO A 485 23.05 -5.48 9.47
C PRO A 485 21.77 -6.15 9.99
N GLU A 486 20.81 -6.46 9.10
CA GLU A 486 19.55 -7.13 9.43
C GLU A 486 19.47 -8.49 8.68
N PRO A 487 20.29 -9.48 9.06
CA PRO A 487 20.49 -10.69 8.25
C PRO A 487 19.31 -11.66 8.29
N MET A 488 18.39 -11.50 9.24
CA MET A 488 17.34 -12.48 9.59
C MET A 488 16.60 -13.05 8.38
N TYR A 489 16.08 -12.18 7.50
CA TYR A 489 15.31 -12.63 6.33
C TYR A 489 16.19 -13.29 5.27
N GLY A 490 17.40 -12.76 5.05
CA GLY A 490 18.34 -13.31 4.10
C GLY A 490 18.81 -14.70 4.51
N VAL A 491 19.18 -14.86 5.78
CA VAL A 491 19.63 -16.13 6.36
C VAL A 491 18.51 -17.16 6.39
N ALA A 492 17.30 -16.77 6.79
CA ALA A 492 16.17 -17.70 6.83
C ALA A 492 15.79 -18.21 5.44
N GLY A 493 15.71 -17.33 4.42
CA GLY A 493 15.44 -17.74 3.05
C GLY A 493 16.56 -18.58 2.41
N LEU A 494 17.81 -18.27 2.74
CA LEU A 494 18.98 -19.04 2.34
C LEU A 494 18.95 -20.45 2.95
N GLY A 495 18.73 -20.53 4.26
CA GLY A 495 18.70 -21.78 5.01
C GLY A 495 17.55 -22.69 4.58
N GLU A 496 16.34 -22.14 4.42
CA GLU A 496 15.18 -22.90 3.92
C GLU A 496 15.46 -23.55 2.56
N HIS A 497 16.06 -22.80 1.63
CA HIS A 497 16.41 -23.33 0.32
C HIS A 497 17.44 -24.47 0.41
N LEU A 498 18.52 -24.24 1.16
CA LEU A 498 19.59 -25.24 1.32
C LEU A 498 19.08 -26.50 2.00
N LEU A 499 18.23 -26.37 3.02
CA LEU A 499 17.65 -27.51 3.72
C LEU A 499 16.74 -28.35 2.82
N LYS A 500 15.83 -27.71 2.07
CA LYS A 500 14.94 -28.44 1.15
C LYS A 500 15.69 -29.12 0.01
N ARG A 501 16.76 -28.51 -0.49
CA ARG A 501 17.49 -29.04 -1.66
C ARG A 501 18.64 -29.97 -1.34
N MET A 502 19.29 -29.79 -0.18
CA MET A 502 20.55 -30.47 0.12
C MET A 502 20.47 -31.45 1.29
N SER A 503 19.37 -31.47 2.06
CA SER A 503 19.23 -32.41 3.19
C SER A 503 19.29 -33.88 2.80
N ASN A 504 18.87 -34.23 1.58
CA ASN A 504 18.89 -35.59 1.05
C ASN A 504 20.20 -35.94 0.32
N HIS A 505 21.18 -35.04 0.30
CA HIS A 505 22.46 -35.31 -0.34
C HIS A 505 23.26 -36.34 0.48
N PRO A 506 23.90 -37.38 -0.12
CA PRO A 506 24.50 -38.50 0.62
C PRO A 506 25.60 -38.14 1.63
N ARG A 507 26.17 -36.94 1.51
CA ARG A 507 27.26 -36.42 2.37
C ARG A 507 26.82 -35.28 3.28
N LEU A 508 25.56 -34.89 3.25
CA LEU A 508 25.02 -33.81 4.05
C LEU A 508 23.86 -34.32 4.90
N SER A 509 23.60 -33.61 5.99
CA SER A 509 22.41 -33.82 6.81
C SER A 509 21.83 -32.46 7.15
N ARG A 510 20.55 -32.42 7.52
CA ARG A 510 19.91 -31.21 8.05
C ARG A 510 20.73 -30.59 9.19
N HIS A 511 21.25 -31.42 10.09
CA HIS A 511 22.08 -30.97 11.21
C HIS A 511 23.37 -30.28 10.74
N LEU A 512 24.10 -30.89 9.81
CA LEU A 512 25.35 -30.30 9.28
C LEU A 512 25.10 -28.96 8.57
N ILE A 513 24.00 -28.86 7.82
CA ILE A 513 23.62 -27.61 7.13
C ILE A 513 23.32 -26.50 8.15
N LEU A 514 22.51 -26.79 9.17
CA LEU A 514 22.18 -25.83 10.22
C LEU A 514 23.42 -25.44 11.04
N GLU A 515 24.27 -26.40 11.39
CA GLU A 515 25.52 -26.15 12.11
C GLU A 515 26.44 -25.21 11.32
N GLN A 516 26.58 -25.44 10.01
CA GLN A 516 27.34 -24.54 9.15
C GLN A 516 26.74 -23.13 9.14
N LEU A 517 25.44 -22.99 8.92
CA LEU A 517 24.77 -21.68 8.87
C LEU A 517 24.87 -20.94 10.22
N THR A 518 24.77 -21.66 11.35
CA THR A 518 25.00 -21.08 12.68
C THR A 518 26.45 -20.61 12.85
N LYS A 519 27.45 -21.38 12.40
CA LYS A 519 28.86 -20.93 12.41
C LYS A 519 29.08 -19.69 11.54
N GLU A 520 28.35 -19.56 10.44
CA GLU A 520 28.46 -18.46 9.51
C GLU A 520 27.78 -17.18 10.04
N PHE A 521 26.54 -17.29 10.52
CA PHE A 521 25.65 -16.15 10.78
C PHE A 521 25.26 -15.95 12.27
N GLY A 522 25.65 -16.84 13.16
CA GLY A 522 25.42 -16.75 14.62
C GLY A 522 24.34 -17.69 15.15
N ASP A 523 24.22 -17.76 16.48
CA ASP A 523 23.43 -18.77 17.20
C ASP A 523 21.92 -18.71 16.91
N ASP A 524 21.38 -17.51 16.69
CA ASP A 524 19.95 -17.30 16.43
C ASP A 524 19.49 -17.82 15.05
N THR A 525 20.45 -18.13 14.18
CA THR A 525 20.22 -18.55 12.79
C THR A 525 19.28 -19.75 12.68
N THR A 526 19.49 -20.77 13.50
CA THR A 526 18.68 -21.99 13.45
C THR A 526 17.23 -21.71 13.80
N ALA A 527 16.97 -20.92 14.85
CA ALA A 527 15.62 -20.56 15.26
C ALA A 527 14.90 -19.75 14.16
N ASN A 528 15.59 -18.83 13.52
CA ASN A 528 15.04 -18.01 12.44
C ASN A 528 14.66 -18.85 11.19
N ILE A 529 15.50 -19.82 10.81
CA ILE A 529 15.20 -20.72 9.69
C ILE A 529 13.98 -21.59 9.99
N VAL A 530 13.93 -22.20 11.18
CA VAL A 530 12.81 -23.06 11.60
C VAL A 530 11.51 -22.27 11.66
N MET A 531 11.53 -21.06 12.24
CA MET A 531 10.37 -20.17 12.27
C MET A 531 9.83 -19.88 10.86
N VAL A 532 10.69 -19.69 9.86
CA VAL A 532 10.26 -19.47 8.48
C VAL A 532 9.72 -20.75 7.84
N GLU A 533 10.34 -21.91 8.07
CA GLU A 533 9.79 -23.20 7.60
C GLU A 533 8.39 -23.46 8.17
N GLU A 534 8.20 -23.24 9.48
CA GLU A 534 6.92 -23.38 10.17
C GLU A 534 5.89 -22.38 9.64
N SER A 535 6.25 -21.09 9.55
CA SER A 535 5.37 -20.07 9.00
C SER A 535 4.98 -20.36 7.55
N LEU A 536 5.89 -20.91 6.75
CA LEU A 536 5.59 -21.31 5.39
C LEU A 536 4.61 -22.48 5.38
N LEU A 537 4.83 -23.51 6.19
CA LEU A 537 3.91 -24.65 6.30
C LEU A 537 2.52 -24.23 6.74
N ASP A 538 2.43 -23.33 7.72
CA ASP A 538 1.15 -22.81 8.19
C ASP A 538 0.38 -22.11 7.07
N THR A 539 1.06 -21.34 6.22
CA THR A 539 0.42 -20.59 5.12
C THR A 539 -0.05 -21.45 3.94
N LEU A 540 0.33 -22.73 3.86
CA LEU A 540 -0.03 -23.59 2.74
C LEU A 540 -1.41 -24.21 2.96
N ASN A 541 -2.33 -23.97 2.02
CA ASN A 541 -3.59 -24.72 1.96
C ASN A 541 -3.25 -26.23 1.82
N PRO A 542 -3.88 -27.14 2.58
CA PRO A 542 -3.64 -28.59 2.51
C PRO A 542 -3.60 -29.17 1.09
N GLU A 543 -4.44 -28.67 0.18
CA GLU A 543 -4.46 -29.15 -1.22
C GLU A 543 -3.22 -28.73 -2.01
N SER A 544 -2.65 -27.57 -1.67
CA SER A 544 -1.45 -27.01 -2.30
C SER A 544 -0.16 -27.45 -1.59
N ALA A 545 -0.28 -27.97 -0.36
CA ALA A 545 0.85 -28.32 0.50
C ALA A 545 1.79 -29.32 -0.16
N ASN A 546 1.27 -30.33 -0.85
CA ASN A 546 2.11 -31.35 -1.50
C ASN A 546 2.96 -30.78 -2.65
N SER A 547 2.41 -29.89 -3.47
CA SER A 547 3.15 -29.26 -4.57
C SER A 547 4.15 -28.22 -4.07
N LEU A 548 3.78 -27.49 -3.01
CA LEU A 548 4.57 -26.39 -2.47
C LEU A 548 5.65 -26.85 -1.48
N ALA A 549 5.47 -28.00 -0.81
CA ALA A 549 6.45 -28.60 0.08
C ALA A 549 7.77 -28.91 -0.64
N ASP A 550 7.68 -29.36 -1.89
CA ASP A 550 8.84 -29.73 -2.71
C ASP A 550 9.59 -28.54 -3.33
N SER A 551 9.04 -27.33 -3.20
CA SER A 551 9.66 -26.09 -3.70
C SER A 551 10.14 -25.20 -2.55
N SER A 552 11.35 -24.69 -2.68
CA SER A 552 11.87 -23.67 -1.78
C SER A 552 11.24 -22.31 -2.05
N PHE A 553 11.23 -21.44 -1.05
CA PHE A 553 10.79 -20.05 -1.20
C PHE A 553 11.51 -19.32 -2.35
N VAL A 554 12.82 -19.54 -2.48
CA VAL A 554 13.67 -18.96 -3.53
C VAL A 554 13.21 -19.36 -4.93
N GLU A 555 12.85 -20.63 -5.14
CA GLU A 555 12.41 -21.11 -6.45
C GLU A 555 11.00 -20.64 -6.77
N ARG A 556 10.12 -20.58 -5.78
CA ARG A 556 8.78 -20.00 -5.95
C ARG A 556 8.87 -18.54 -6.36
N THR A 557 9.71 -17.78 -5.67
CA THR A 557 10.03 -16.38 -6.02
C THR A 557 10.58 -16.29 -7.44
N GLY A 558 11.55 -17.14 -7.81
CA GLY A 558 12.12 -17.17 -9.16
C GLY A 558 11.07 -17.42 -10.25
N LYS A 559 10.20 -18.40 -10.05
CA LYS A 559 9.08 -18.70 -10.95
C LYS A 559 8.10 -17.53 -11.05
N SER A 560 7.70 -16.94 -9.93
CA SER A 560 6.78 -15.80 -9.90
C SER A 560 7.34 -14.58 -10.64
N VAL A 561 8.62 -14.25 -10.46
CA VAL A 561 9.29 -13.17 -11.19
C VAL A 561 9.35 -13.47 -12.68
N THR A 562 9.67 -14.72 -13.05
CA THR A 562 9.67 -15.16 -14.46
C THR A 562 8.32 -14.92 -15.12
N THR A 563 7.24 -15.37 -14.48
CA THR A 563 5.86 -15.17 -14.96
C THR A 563 5.50 -13.68 -15.07
N MET A 564 5.88 -12.87 -14.08
CA MET A 564 5.63 -11.43 -14.09
C MET A 564 6.37 -10.71 -15.23
N MET A 565 7.64 -11.07 -15.47
CA MET A 565 8.45 -10.49 -16.54
C MET A 565 7.91 -10.86 -17.92
N ALA A 566 7.51 -12.12 -18.12
CA ALA A 566 6.88 -12.57 -19.36
C ALA A 566 5.61 -11.75 -19.68
N LYS A 567 4.70 -11.60 -18.70
CA LYS A 567 3.48 -10.78 -18.83
C LYS A 567 3.79 -9.31 -19.16
N THR A 568 4.84 -8.75 -18.56
CA THR A 568 5.24 -7.34 -18.78
C THR A 568 5.79 -7.11 -20.20
N ILE A 569 6.53 -8.09 -20.73
CA ILE A 569 7.08 -8.01 -22.10
C ILE A 569 5.95 -8.09 -23.13
N ASP A 570 4.98 -8.99 -22.91
CA ASP A 570 3.85 -9.15 -23.84
C ASP A 570 2.90 -7.94 -23.79
N GLY A 571 2.66 -7.37 -22.60
CA GLY A 571 1.81 -6.20 -22.43
C GLY A 571 2.38 -4.90 -23.01
N ARG A 572 3.69 -4.82 -23.29
CA ARG A 572 4.30 -3.68 -24.02
C ARG A 572 4.22 -3.82 -25.54
N LYS A 573 3.90 -5.02 -26.04
CA LYS A 573 3.76 -5.30 -27.48
C LYS A 573 2.33 -5.12 -27.99
N ALA A 574 1.34 -5.21 -27.09
CA ALA A 574 -0.07 -4.89 -27.35
C ALA A 574 -0.33 -3.38 -27.14
#